data_AF-A0A9D4W0S4-F1
#
_entry.id   AF-A0A9D4W0S4-F1
#
_cell.length_a   1.000
_cell.length_b   1.000
_cell.length_c   1.000
_cell.angle_alpha   90.00
_cell.angle_beta   90.00
_cell.angle_gamma   90.00
#
_symmetry.space_group_name_H-M   'P 1'
#
loop_
_entity.id
_entity.type
_entity.pdbx_description
1 polymer ?
#
loop_
_entity_poly.entity_id
_entity_poly.type
_entity_poly.pdbx_seq_one_letter_code
_entity_poly.pdbx_strand_id
1 'polypeptide(L)'
;MRTERKIQTFNAKSALPISQNLVNRCGRNLKKDQLGGVIFGCTRHTMKECLSKQLFGLPAQHFSYVENINPKMPLFLFNYSDRKLHGIFEATSHGKMFIDPYAWINDDYTDETQYPAQVSYVYCYLHNKL
;
A
#
# COMPACT_ATOMS: atom_id res chain seq x y z
N MET A 1 4.85 38.41 22.98
CA MET A 1 3.40 38.14 22.97
C MET A 1 3.16 36.88 22.15
N ARG A 2 2.57 35.86 22.77
CA ARG A 2 2.38 34.50 22.23
C ARG A 2 1.07 34.51 21.42
N THR A 3 1.11 34.20 20.13
CA THR A 3 -0.11 34.18 19.28
C THR A 3 -0.61 32.75 19.16
N GLU A 4 -1.80 32.50 19.72
CA GLU A 4 -2.46 31.21 19.77
C GLU A 4 -3.12 30.87 18.42
N ARG A 5 -2.82 29.69 17.87
CA ARG A 5 -3.52 29.14 16.71
C ARG A 5 -4.74 28.34 17.20
N LYS A 6 -5.95 28.82 16.88
CA LYS A 6 -7.20 28.07 17.08
C LYS A 6 -7.21 26.81 16.21
N ILE A 7 -7.36 25.66 16.84
CA ILE A 7 -7.59 24.37 16.19
C ILE A 7 -9.08 24.28 15.86
N GLN A 8 -9.45 24.09 14.59
CA GLN A 8 -10.81 23.77 14.19
C GLN A 8 -10.97 22.25 14.11
N THR A 9 -11.84 21.72 14.97
CA THR A 9 -12.17 20.30 15.05
C THR A 9 -13.12 19.93 13.90
N PHE A 10 -12.65 19.11 12.95
CA PHE A 10 -13.51 18.62 11.87
C PHE A 10 -14.39 17.47 12.38
N ASN A 11 -15.71 17.68 12.35
CA ASN A 11 -16.71 16.75 12.88
C ASN A 11 -16.97 15.62 11.87
N ALA A 12 -16.42 14.43 12.13
CA ALA A 12 -16.53 13.25 11.27
C ALA A 12 -17.90 12.54 11.40
N LYS A 13 -19.00 13.20 10.99
CA LYS A 13 -20.36 12.63 11.11
C LYS A 13 -21.17 12.51 9.81
N SER A 14 -20.54 12.50 8.64
CA SER A 14 -21.27 12.22 7.39
C SER A 14 -20.51 11.36 6.39
N ALA A 15 -19.85 10.29 6.87
CA ALA A 15 -19.54 9.17 5.99
C ALA A 15 -20.79 8.26 5.92
N LEU A 16 -21.48 8.27 4.77
CA LEU A 16 -22.50 7.26 4.46
C LEU A 16 -21.87 5.86 4.60
N PRO A 17 -22.58 4.85 5.12
CA PRO A 17 -22.04 3.50 5.18
C PRO A 17 -21.92 2.99 3.75
N ILE A 18 -20.70 3.01 3.21
CA ILE A 18 -20.38 2.35 1.95
C ILE A 18 -20.72 0.87 2.16
N SER A 19 -21.77 0.42 1.47
CA SER A 19 -22.26 -0.95 1.55
C SER A 19 -21.08 -1.92 1.38
N GLN A 20 -20.86 -2.77 2.39
CA GLN A 20 -19.81 -3.80 2.41
C GLN A 20 -19.84 -4.69 1.15
N ASN A 21 -20.98 -4.73 0.44
CA ASN A 21 -21.16 -5.47 -0.81
C ASN A 21 -20.51 -4.84 -2.06
N LEU A 22 -20.17 -3.53 -2.06
CA LEU A 22 -19.51 -2.87 -3.18
C LEU A 22 -17.99 -2.99 -3.15
N VAL A 23 -17.39 -3.21 -1.97
CA VAL A 23 -15.94 -3.36 -1.78
C VAL A 23 -15.44 -4.78 -2.13
N ASN A 24 -16.36 -5.74 -2.26
CA ASN A 24 -16.07 -7.17 -2.30
C ASN A 24 -15.82 -7.77 -3.70
N ARG A 25 -15.69 -6.97 -4.76
CA ARG A 25 -15.61 -7.53 -6.13
C ARG A 25 -14.21 -7.92 -6.61
N CYS A 26 -13.16 -7.62 -5.85
CA CYS A 26 -11.81 -7.89 -6.31
C CYS A 26 -11.04 -8.79 -5.35
N GLY A 27 -11.32 -10.10 -5.40
CA GLY A 27 -10.53 -11.19 -4.78
C GLY A 27 -11.16 -11.85 -3.53
N ARG A 28 -10.41 -12.77 -2.90
CA ARG A 28 -10.85 -13.54 -1.73
C ARG A 28 -10.71 -12.72 -0.45
N ASN A 29 -11.80 -12.38 0.25
CA ASN A 29 -11.75 -11.72 1.58
C ASN A 29 -11.11 -12.62 2.65
N LEU A 30 -9.79 -12.77 2.61
CA LEU A 30 -9.02 -13.50 3.59
C LEU A 30 -8.96 -12.70 4.88
N LYS A 31 -9.21 -13.39 6.00
CA LYS A 31 -9.02 -12.81 7.31
C LYS A 31 -7.53 -12.69 7.62
N LYS A 32 -7.20 -11.80 8.56
CA LYS A 32 -5.84 -11.51 9.02
C LYS A 32 -5.04 -12.75 9.44
N ASP A 33 -5.67 -13.74 10.06
CA ASP A 33 -5.09 -15.01 10.50
C ASP A 33 -4.86 -16.02 9.37
N GLN A 34 -5.46 -15.79 8.20
CA GLN A 34 -5.35 -16.63 7.01
C GLN A 34 -4.41 -16.04 5.95
N LEU A 35 -4.01 -14.78 6.10
CA LEU A 35 -3.16 -14.09 5.14
C LEU A 35 -1.68 -14.41 5.40
N GLY A 36 -1.09 -15.29 4.59
CA GLY A 36 0.31 -15.69 4.70
C GLY A 36 1.31 -14.81 3.93
N GLY A 37 0.84 -13.94 3.03
CA GLY A 37 1.66 -13.06 2.22
C GLY A 37 0.87 -12.39 1.11
N VAL A 38 1.45 -11.36 0.48
CA VAL A 38 0.77 -10.57 -0.57
C VAL A 38 1.71 -10.33 -1.74
N ILE A 39 1.20 -10.54 -2.96
CA ILE A 39 1.90 -10.20 -4.20
C ILE A 39 1.42 -8.83 -4.67
N PHE A 40 2.35 -7.90 -4.83
CA PHE A 40 2.14 -6.61 -5.44
C PHE A 40 2.60 -6.64 -6.89
N GLY A 41 1.78 -6.06 -7.77
CA GLY A 41 2.09 -5.93 -9.18
C GLY A 41 2.71 -4.56 -9.47
N CYS A 42 3.77 -4.53 -10.27
CA CYS A 42 4.32 -3.29 -10.82
C CYS A 42 4.57 -3.41 -12.33
N THR A 43 4.97 -2.30 -12.94
CA THR A 43 5.43 -2.27 -14.34
C THR A 43 6.82 -1.64 -14.39
N ARG A 44 7.44 -1.62 -15.57
CA ARG A 44 8.69 -0.89 -15.80
C ARG A 44 8.61 0.61 -15.40
N HIS A 45 7.41 1.20 -15.41
CA HIS A 45 7.20 2.61 -15.07
C HIS A 45 7.14 2.83 -13.56
N THR A 46 6.52 1.91 -12.80
CA THR A 46 6.33 2.06 -11.35
C THR A 46 7.44 1.41 -10.52
N MET A 47 8.17 0.45 -11.09
CA MET A 47 9.14 -0.38 -10.35
C MET A 47 10.24 0.44 -9.68
N LYS A 48 10.82 1.42 -10.37
CA LYS A 48 11.90 2.26 -9.82
C LYS A 48 11.46 2.91 -8.51
N GLU A 49 10.26 3.46 -8.51
CA GLU A 49 9.72 4.18 -7.36
C GLU A 49 9.29 3.25 -6.23
N CYS A 50 8.74 2.07 -6.54
CA CYS A 50 8.49 1.02 -5.54
C CYS A 50 9.78 0.72 -4.75
N LEU A 51 10.90 0.56 -5.47
CA LEU A 51 12.20 0.20 -4.88
C LEU A 51 12.84 1.35 -4.12
N SER A 52 12.81 2.58 -4.66
CA SER A 52 13.47 3.73 -4.03
C SER A 52 12.71 4.25 -2.80
N LYS A 53 11.37 4.22 -2.82
CA LYS A 53 10.55 4.62 -1.67
C LYS A 53 10.35 3.49 -0.66
N GLN A 54 10.74 2.26 -1.01
CA GLN A 54 10.49 1.05 -0.20
C GLN A 54 9.01 0.91 0.17
N LEU A 55 8.16 1.14 -0.83
CA LEU A 55 6.72 1.25 -0.70
C LEU A 55 6.05 0.44 -1.80
N PHE A 56 5.05 -0.36 -1.43
CA PHE A 56 4.15 -0.97 -2.40
C PHE A 56 2.76 -0.37 -2.28
N GLY A 57 2.04 -0.32 -3.40
CA GLY A 57 0.72 0.27 -3.49
C GLY A 57 -0.20 -0.54 -4.39
N LEU A 58 -1.50 -0.53 -4.06
CA LEU A 58 -2.58 -1.03 -4.88
C LEU A 58 -3.68 0.02 -5.01
N PRO A 59 -4.54 -0.06 -6.05
CA PRO A 59 -5.75 0.75 -6.12
C PRO A 59 -6.63 0.57 -4.88
N ALA A 60 -7.38 1.62 -4.52
CA ALA A 60 -8.20 1.67 -3.29
C ALA A 60 -9.14 0.47 -3.11
N GLN A 61 -9.68 -0.08 -4.20
CA GLN A 61 -10.58 -1.23 -4.18
C GLN A 61 -9.95 -2.52 -3.59
N HIS A 62 -8.63 -2.58 -3.48
CA HIS A 62 -7.89 -3.72 -2.91
C HIS A 62 -7.48 -3.49 -1.47
N PHE A 63 -7.96 -2.43 -0.82
CA PHE A 63 -7.55 -2.10 0.54
C PHE A 63 -7.86 -3.21 1.54
N SER A 64 -8.89 -4.03 1.32
CA SER A 64 -9.22 -5.17 2.18
C SER A 64 -8.09 -6.22 2.30
N TYR A 65 -7.20 -6.34 1.31
CA TYR A 65 -5.99 -7.17 1.44
C TYR A 65 -4.90 -6.44 2.22
N VAL A 66 -4.74 -5.16 1.89
CA VAL A 66 -3.65 -4.34 2.39
C VAL A 66 -3.84 -4.07 3.88
N GLU A 67 -5.06 -3.80 4.35
CA GLU A 67 -5.35 -3.58 5.78
C GLU A 67 -5.02 -4.79 6.66
N ASN A 68 -5.08 -5.99 6.09
CA ASN A 68 -4.79 -7.24 6.80
C ASN A 68 -3.28 -7.56 6.87
N ILE A 69 -2.44 -6.79 6.18
CA ILE A 69 -0.99 -6.91 6.26
C ILE A 69 -0.52 -6.52 7.67
N ASN A 70 0.32 -7.37 8.27
CA ASN A 70 1.07 -7.06 9.48
C ASN A 70 2.55 -6.85 9.17
N PRO A 71 3.26 -6.07 10.01
CA PRO A 71 4.72 -6.12 10.05
C PRO A 71 5.22 -7.57 10.13
N LYS A 72 6.37 -7.83 9.51
CA LYS A 72 7.00 -9.15 9.35
C LYS A 72 6.33 -10.10 8.36
N MET A 73 5.27 -9.67 7.69
CA MET A 73 4.62 -10.50 6.67
C MET A 73 5.42 -10.48 5.35
N PRO A 74 5.60 -11.63 4.68
CA PRO A 74 6.30 -11.67 3.41
C PRO A 74 5.46 -11.02 2.31
N LEU A 75 6.10 -10.11 1.58
CA LEU A 75 5.57 -9.43 0.40
C LEU A 75 6.40 -9.83 -0.81
N PHE A 76 5.76 -9.85 -1.98
CA PHE A 76 6.43 -10.19 -3.23
C PHE A 76 6.14 -9.12 -4.27
N LEU A 77 7.13 -8.77 -5.10
CA LEU A 77 6.95 -7.81 -6.19
C LEU A 77 7.01 -8.53 -7.54
N PHE A 78 5.88 -8.61 -8.24
CA PHE A 78 5.81 -9.14 -9.60
C PHE A 78 5.74 -7.99 -10.62
N ASN A 79 6.66 -7.97 -11.58
CA ASN A 79 6.67 -6.96 -12.63
C ASN A 79 6.04 -7.52 -13.91
N TYR A 80 4.93 -6.90 -14.34
CA TYR A 80 4.20 -7.32 -15.55
C TYR A 80 4.99 -7.07 -16.84
N SER A 81 5.87 -6.07 -16.87
CA SER A 81 6.61 -5.70 -18.07
C SER A 81 7.67 -6.71 -18.46
N ASP A 82 8.38 -7.29 -17.49
CA ASP A 82 9.40 -8.32 -17.72
C ASP A 82 8.97 -9.73 -17.27
N ARG A 83 7.77 -9.85 -16.70
CA ARG A 83 7.16 -11.09 -16.18
C ARG A 83 8.01 -11.78 -15.11
N LYS A 84 8.72 -11.02 -14.29
CA LYS A 84 9.58 -11.55 -13.21
C LYS A 84 9.05 -11.24 -11.83
N LEU A 85 9.29 -12.17 -10.90
CA LEU A 85 9.18 -11.95 -9.47
C LEU A 85 10.53 -11.39 -8.97
N HIS A 86 10.56 -10.11 -8.61
CA HIS A 86 11.80 -9.37 -8.34
C HIS A 86 12.36 -9.59 -6.94
N GLY A 87 11.60 -10.20 -6.03
CA GLY A 87 12.13 -10.58 -4.73
C GLY A 87 11.06 -10.84 -3.69
N ILE A 88 11.56 -11.17 -2.51
CA ILE A 88 10.81 -11.31 -1.27
C ILE A 88 11.19 -10.13 -0.37
N PHE A 89 10.20 -9.50 0.21
CA PHE A 89 10.33 -8.32 1.05
C PHE A 89 9.58 -8.56 2.36
N GLU A 90 9.99 -7.89 3.42
CA GLU A 90 9.33 -7.97 4.71
C GLU A 90 8.54 -6.68 4.95
N ALA A 91 7.24 -6.79 5.23
CA ALA A 91 6.44 -5.63 5.62
C ALA A 91 6.99 -5.02 6.93
N THR A 92 7.19 -3.70 6.95
CA THR A 92 7.61 -2.98 8.17
C THR A 92 6.47 -2.23 8.84
N SER A 93 5.33 -2.12 8.16
CA SER A 93 4.13 -1.45 8.65
C SER A 93 2.88 -2.29 8.41
N HIS A 94 1.81 -1.97 9.15
CA HIS A 94 0.47 -2.36 8.74
C HIS A 94 0.12 -1.66 7.43
N GLY A 95 -0.62 -2.32 6.55
CA GLY A 95 -1.11 -1.66 5.35
C GLY A 95 -2.12 -0.57 5.69
N LYS A 96 -2.00 0.58 5.01
CA LYS A 96 -2.77 1.79 5.26
C LYS A 96 -3.07 2.50 3.97
N MET A 97 -4.11 3.33 3.97
CA MET A 97 -4.36 4.26 2.89
C MET A 97 -3.37 5.43 2.98
N PHE A 98 -2.79 5.84 1.85
CA PHE A 98 -1.99 7.05 1.66
C PHE A 98 -0.81 7.21 2.65
N ILE A 99 0.07 6.21 2.74
CA ILE A 99 1.35 6.34 3.45
C ILE A 99 2.21 7.44 2.80
N ASP A 100 2.31 7.41 1.47
CA ASP A 100 2.82 8.48 0.62
C ASP A 100 1.74 8.83 -0.43
N PRO A 101 0.98 9.92 -0.24
CA PRO A 101 -0.08 10.31 -1.17
C PRO A 101 0.48 10.77 -2.53
N TYR A 102 1.79 11.03 -2.64
CA TYR A 102 2.43 11.53 -3.85
C TYR A 102 3.23 10.45 -4.61
N ALA A 103 3.13 9.19 -4.18
CA ALA A 103 3.80 8.08 -4.85
C ALA A 103 3.14 7.73 -6.20
N TRP A 104 3.95 7.43 -7.22
CA TRP A 104 3.52 7.05 -8.56
C TRP A 104 2.58 8.07 -9.22
N ILE A 105 2.78 9.36 -8.92
CA ILE A 105 2.15 10.43 -9.66
C ILE A 105 2.89 10.57 -11.00
N ASN A 106 2.13 10.47 -12.09
CA ASN A 106 2.61 10.82 -13.42
C ASN A 106 2.32 12.30 -13.70
N ASP A 107 2.83 12.81 -14.82
CA ASP A 107 2.60 14.19 -15.29
C ASP A 107 1.13 14.48 -15.69
N ASP A 108 0.21 13.54 -15.46
CA ASP A 108 -1.19 13.54 -15.89
C ASP A 108 -2.09 14.51 -15.08
N TYR A 109 -1.50 15.53 -14.44
CA TYR A 109 -2.15 16.57 -13.64
C TYR A 109 -2.96 16.09 -12.41
N THR A 110 -2.73 14.87 -11.94
CA THR A 110 -3.35 14.38 -10.71
C THR A 110 -2.46 14.67 -9.51
N ASP A 111 -2.98 15.38 -8.50
CA ASP A 111 -2.24 15.69 -7.26
C ASP A 111 -2.16 14.48 -6.30
N GLU A 112 -2.75 13.33 -6.65
CA GLU A 112 -2.86 12.16 -5.78
C GLU A 112 -2.48 10.85 -6.48
N THR A 113 -1.93 9.92 -5.69
CA THR A 113 -1.56 8.57 -6.12
C THR A 113 -2.75 7.75 -6.62
N GLN A 114 -2.55 7.03 -7.73
CA GLN A 114 -3.48 6.00 -8.20
C GLN A 114 -3.42 4.70 -7.36
N TYR A 115 -2.44 4.59 -6.44
CA TYR A 115 -2.18 3.39 -5.64
C TYR A 115 -2.20 3.71 -4.15
N PRO A 116 -3.35 4.12 -3.60
CA PRO A 116 -3.43 4.62 -2.23
C PRO A 116 -3.39 3.53 -1.16
N ALA A 117 -3.70 2.27 -1.46
CA ALA A 117 -3.61 1.18 -0.50
C ALA A 117 -2.16 0.71 -0.40
N GLN A 118 -1.43 1.17 0.62
CA GLN A 118 0.02 1.11 0.68
C GLN A 118 0.57 0.33 1.88
N VAL A 119 1.79 -0.17 1.72
CA VAL A 119 2.57 -0.84 2.77
C VAL A 119 4.06 -0.53 2.58
N SER A 120 4.75 -0.23 3.68
CA SER A 120 6.21 -0.06 3.70
C SER A 120 6.91 -1.39 3.90
N TYR A 121 8.09 -1.56 3.31
CA TYR A 121 8.83 -2.80 3.41
C TYR A 121 10.34 -2.58 3.59
N VAL A 122 11.04 -3.66 3.94
CA VAL A 122 12.50 -3.76 3.84
C VAL A 122 12.87 -4.95 2.96
N TYR A 123 14.05 -4.91 2.35
CA TYR A 123 14.60 -6.06 1.66
C TYR A 123 14.79 -7.20 2.67
N CYS A 124 14.25 -8.37 2.35
CA CYS A 124 14.72 -9.60 2.97
C CYS A 124 16.11 -9.88 2.38
N TYR A 125 17.14 -9.22 2.90
CA TYR A 125 18.48 -9.75 2.74
C TYR A 125 18.45 -11.11 3.43
N LEU A 126 18.39 -12.18 2.65
CA LEU A 126 18.84 -13.48 3.13
C LEU A 126 20.15 -13.21 3.86
N HIS A 127 20.18 -13.63 5.13
CA HIS A 127 21.36 -13.72 5.97
C HIS A 127 22.41 -14.64 5.30
N ASN A 128 22.93 -14.26 4.14
CA ASN A 128 24.06 -14.88 3.49
C ASN A 128 25.30 -14.07 3.89
N LYS A 129 25.68 -14.24 5.16
CA LYS A 129 27.10 -14.35 5.46
C LYS A 129 27.56 -15.65 4.81
N LEU A 130 28.25 -15.54 3.68
CA LEU A 130 29.32 -16.45 3.32
C LEU A 130 30.63 -15.71 3.54
#